data_AF-A0A0T9RLU0-F1
#
_entry.id   AF-A0A0T9RLU0-F1
#
_cell.length_a   1.000
_cell.length_b   1.000
_cell.length_c   1.000
_cell.angle_alpha   90.00
_cell.angle_beta   90.00
_cell.angle_gamma   90.00
#
_symmetry.space_group_name_H-M   'P 1'
#
loop_
_entity.id
_entity.type
_entity.pdbx_description
1 polymer ?
#
loop_
_entity_poly.entity_id
_entity_poly.type
_entity_poly.pdbx_seq_one_letter_code
_entity_poly.pdbx_strand_id
1 'polypeptide(L)'
;MMKIVSRPLLAGAFLLALSSQLALAGTIEAVNHTKWAINHFSVNGQSAIDAIGPFQGGGGGGSYSAPSQWNPSMTVQVVWETGLGTEADSPFPVPTPPNLDNLPRDVARAKNRQYFNDRQEWFLKIKNLNKQHSRIVPLPAYTSGGKTCGITIHFMPCDQIKVTTSCYEYGHPNYPIKEPIHMKEPAVCTR
;
A
#
# COMPACT_ATOMS: atom_id res chain seq x y z
N MET A 1 65.31 0.25 -50.59
CA MET A 1 64.90 -0.14 -49.23
C MET A 1 63.72 0.71 -48.82
N MET A 2 62.53 0.11 -48.73
CA MET A 2 61.24 0.76 -48.55
C MET A 2 60.95 0.90 -47.05
N LYS A 3 60.72 2.12 -46.54
CA LYS A 3 60.29 2.34 -45.15
C LYS A 3 58.81 2.69 -45.14
N ILE A 4 58.01 1.74 -44.65
CA ILE A 4 56.57 1.83 -44.44
C ILE A 4 56.32 2.83 -43.30
N VAL A 5 55.50 3.85 -43.55
CA VAL A 5 54.99 4.77 -42.53
C VAL A 5 53.61 4.25 -42.11
N SER A 6 53.50 3.75 -40.88
CA SER A 6 52.24 3.31 -40.28
C SER A 6 51.46 4.52 -39.74
N ARG A 7 50.23 4.71 -40.21
CA ARG A 7 49.24 5.63 -39.62
C ARG A 7 48.41 4.86 -38.58
N PRO A 8 48.17 5.38 -37.37
CA PRO A 8 47.26 4.75 -36.44
C PRO A 8 45.81 5.03 -36.86
N LEU A 9 44.97 4.00 -36.95
CA LEU A 9 43.52 4.17 -36.99
C LEU A 9 43.03 4.42 -35.56
N LEU A 10 42.47 5.60 -35.28
CA LEU A 10 41.62 5.80 -34.12
C LEU A 10 40.24 5.21 -34.41
N ALA A 11 39.92 4.07 -33.81
CA ALA A 11 38.56 3.55 -33.74
C ALA A 11 37.78 4.31 -32.66
N GLY A 12 36.89 5.21 -33.06
CA GLY A 12 35.98 5.89 -32.14
C GLY A 12 34.87 4.95 -31.69
N ALA A 13 34.87 4.57 -30.40
CA ALA A 13 33.75 3.87 -29.78
C ALA A 13 32.65 4.88 -29.43
N PHE A 14 31.55 4.88 -30.20
CA PHE A 14 30.32 5.60 -29.84
C PHE A 14 29.56 4.78 -28.80
N LEU A 15 29.79 5.07 -27.51
CA LEU A 15 28.94 4.59 -26.43
C LEU A 15 27.64 5.40 -26.44
N LEU A 16 26.58 4.83 -27.03
CA LEU A 16 25.21 5.29 -26.82
C LEU A 16 24.83 5.01 -25.35
N ALA A 17 25.08 5.99 -24.48
CA ALA A 17 24.51 5.98 -23.15
C ALA A 17 23.00 6.16 -23.28
N LEU A 18 22.24 5.06 -23.19
CA LEU A 18 20.82 5.12 -22.86
C LEU A 18 20.74 5.72 -21.45
N SER A 19 20.54 7.03 -21.36
CA SER A 19 20.18 7.67 -20.11
C SER A 19 18.76 7.24 -19.78
N SER A 20 18.62 6.20 -18.95
CA SER A 20 17.40 6.01 -18.18
C SER A 20 17.29 7.22 -17.26
N GLN A 21 16.45 8.19 -17.62
CA GLN A 21 16.07 9.27 -16.72
C GLN A 21 15.53 8.60 -15.45
N LEU A 22 16.26 8.76 -14.35
CA LEU A 22 15.83 8.33 -13.02
C LEU A 22 14.54 9.09 -12.72
N ALA A 23 13.39 8.42 -12.85
CA ALA A 23 12.14 8.91 -12.31
C ALA A 23 12.35 9.04 -10.80
N LEU A 24 12.26 10.27 -10.27
CA LEU A 24 12.31 10.55 -8.84
C LEU A 24 11.37 9.58 -8.12
N ALA A 25 11.95 8.70 -7.30
CA ALA A 25 11.18 7.75 -6.52
C ALA A 25 10.31 8.54 -5.54
N GLY A 26 9.00 8.47 -5.72
CA GLY A 26 8.01 8.99 -4.78
C GLY A 26 7.59 7.92 -3.79
N THR A 27 6.70 8.29 -2.87
CA THR A 27 6.18 7.37 -1.84
C THR A 27 5.05 6.50 -2.38
N ILE A 28 4.83 5.35 -1.73
CA ILE A 28 3.59 4.58 -1.87
C ILE A 28 2.68 5.01 -0.72
N GLU A 29 1.54 5.60 -1.07
CA GLU A 29 0.57 6.13 -0.13
C GLU A 29 -0.79 5.45 -0.33
N ALA A 30 -1.69 5.63 0.62
CA ALA A 30 -3.04 5.10 0.55
C ALA A 30 -4.08 5.95 1.27
N VAL A 31 -5.30 5.88 0.76
CA VAL A 31 -6.51 6.38 1.41
C VAL A 31 -7.50 5.23 1.48
N ASN A 32 -7.87 4.82 2.69
CA ASN A 32 -8.82 3.76 2.93
C ASN A 32 -10.23 4.33 3.12
N HIS A 33 -11.12 4.08 2.18
CA HIS A 33 -12.52 4.54 2.23
C HIS A 33 -13.46 3.52 2.87
N THR A 34 -12.91 2.46 3.46
CA THR A 34 -13.65 1.29 3.95
C THR A 34 -13.62 1.19 5.46
N LYS A 35 -14.53 0.36 6.01
CA LYS A 35 -14.55 0.00 7.43
C LYS A 35 -13.50 -1.03 7.84
N TRP A 36 -12.82 -1.65 6.88
CA TRP A 36 -11.83 -2.69 7.12
C TRP A 36 -10.46 -2.07 7.34
N ALA A 37 -9.61 -2.68 8.15
CA ALA A 37 -8.20 -2.32 8.17
C ALA A 37 -7.52 -2.86 6.90
N ILE A 38 -6.60 -2.10 6.33
CA ILE A 38 -5.65 -2.59 5.32
C ILE A 38 -4.37 -2.96 6.06
N ASN A 39 -4.18 -4.25 6.35
CA ASN A 39 -3.09 -4.70 7.22
C ASN A 39 -1.71 -4.57 6.53
N HIS A 40 -1.68 -4.79 5.22
CA HIS A 40 -0.52 -4.60 4.36
C HIS A 40 -0.97 -4.50 2.91
N PHE A 41 -0.18 -3.82 2.09
CA PHE A 41 -0.38 -3.79 0.64
C PHE A 41 0.93 -3.57 -0.12
N SER A 42 0.92 -3.89 -1.40
CA SER A 42 2.03 -3.66 -2.32
C SER A 42 1.53 -3.18 -3.67
N VAL A 43 2.40 -2.45 -4.38
CA VAL A 43 2.18 -1.97 -5.75
C VAL A 43 3.27 -2.57 -6.64
N ASN A 44 2.90 -3.37 -7.64
CA ASN A 44 3.82 -4.08 -8.52
C ASN A 44 4.91 -4.86 -7.74
N GLY A 45 4.53 -5.47 -6.61
CA GLY A 45 5.43 -6.20 -5.72
C GLY A 45 6.25 -5.33 -4.76
N GLN A 46 6.20 -4.00 -4.88
CA GLN A 46 6.83 -3.10 -3.91
C GLN A 46 5.91 -2.89 -2.72
N SER A 47 6.35 -3.32 -1.53
CA SER A 47 5.56 -3.18 -0.30
C SER A 47 5.44 -1.72 0.10
N ALA A 48 4.23 -1.30 0.48
CA ALA A 48 4.06 -0.14 1.32
C ALA A 48 4.54 -0.45 2.75
N ILE A 49 4.82 0.59 3.53
CA ILE A 49 5.36 0.44 4.90
C ILE A 49 4.24 0.37 5.95
N ASP A 50 3.12 1.05 5.70
CA ASP A 50 2.11 1.28 6.73
C ASP A 50 0.86 0.41 6.54
N ALA A 51 0.30 -0.03 7.67
CA ALA A 51 -1.09 -0.48 7.75
C ALA A 51 -2.02 0.73 7.82
N ILE A 52 -3.19 0.64 7.18
CA ILE A 52 -4.14 1.75 7.09
C ILE A 52 -5.41 1.38 7.85
N GLY A 53 -5.73 2.14 8.89
CA GLY A 53 -6.98 1.96 9.63
C GLY A 53 -8.22 2.27 8.79
N PRO A 54 -9.42 1.92 9.27
CA PRO A 54 -10.68 2.28 8.63
C PRO A 54 -10.81 3.78 8.44
N PHE A 55 -11.23 4.23 7.26
CA PHE A 55 -11.52 5.64 6.97
C PHE A 55 -10.34 6.60 7.23
N GLN A 56 -9.12 6.15 6.97
CA GLN A 56 -7.88 6.91 7.21
C GLN A 56 -7.03 7.01 5.95
N GLY A 57 -6.18 8.04 5.92
CA GLY A 57 -5.03 8.12 5.03
C GLY A 57 -3.76 7.66 5.74
N GLY A 58 -2.79 7.20 4.98
CA GLY A 58 -1.48 6.79 5.49
C GLY A 58 -0.64 6.23 4.35
N GLY A 59 0.47 5.58 4.68
CA GLY A 59 1.47 5.26 3.68
C GLY A 59 2.31 6.51 3.43
N GLY A 60 3.45 6.56 4.10
CA GLY A 60 4.51 7.55 3.87
C GLY A 60 5.84 6.87 3.55
N GLY A 61 5.80 5.69 2.95
CA GLY A 61 6.95 4.80 2.90
C GLY A 61 7.00 3.89 1.67
N GLY A 62 8.19 3.39 1.35
CA GLY A 62 8.45 2.65 0.12
C GLY A 62 8.80 3.57 -1.05
N SER A 63 9.31 2.96 -2.13
CA SER A 63 9.74 3.69 -3.33
C SER A 63 8.89 3.28 -4.51
N TYR A 64 8.18 4.24 -5.10
CA TYR A 64 7.50 4.09 -6.38
C TYR A 64 8.09 5.04 -7.42
N SER A 65 8.55 4.47 -8.53
CA SER A 65 8.99 5.23 -9.70
C SER A 65 8.01 5.00 -10.83
N ALA A 66 7.22 6.02 -11.14
CA ALA A 66 6.39 6.01 -12.34
C ALA A 66 7.30 5.99 -13.59
N PRO A 67 6.93 5.27 -14.66
CA PRO A 67 7.66 5.35 -15.92
C PRO A 67 7.76 6.79 -16.45
N SER A 68 8.86 7.17 -17.10
CA SER A 68 9.05 8.55 -17.59
C SER A 68 8.07 8.95 -18.70
N GLN A 69 7.61 7.98 -19.48
CA GLN A 69 6.58 8.15 -20.52
C GLN A 69 5.35 7.37 -20.14
N TRP A 70 4.21 8.05 -20.07
CA TRP A 70 2.93 7.38 -19.88
C TRP A 70 2.41 6.83 -21.21
N ASN A 71 1.70 5.71 -21.16
CA ASN A 71 0.89 5.21 -22.27
C ASN A 71 -0.41 4.56 -21.74
N PRO A 72 -1.48 4.48 -22.56
CA PRO A 72 -2.80 4.04 -22.10
C PRO A 72 -2.90 2.54 -21.74
N SER A 73 -1.91 1.71 -22.11
CA SER A 73 -1.90 0.30 -21.70
C SER A 73 -1.18 0.07 -20.37
N MET A 74 -0.62 1.11 -19.75
CA MET A 74 0.00 1.01 -18.43
C MET A 74 -1.01 0.65 -17.35
N THR A 75 -0.63 -0.31 -16.52
CA THR A 75 -1.41 -0.77 -15.38
C THR A 75 -0.54 -0.88 -14.14
N VAL A 76 -1.20 -0.93 -12.99
CA VAL A 76 -0.56 -1.28 -11.72
C VAL A 76 -1.31 -2.44 -11.11
N GLN A 77 -0.55 -3.43 -10.63
CA GLN A 77 -1.04 -4.48 -9.78
C GLN A 77 -0.95 -4.04 -8.33
N VAL A 78 -2.07 -4.12 -7.62
CA VAL A 78 -2.12 -3.89 -6.18
C VAL A 78 -2.57 -5.18 -5.51
N VAL A 79 -1.80 -5.62 -4.52
CA VAL A 79 -2.13 -6.76 -3.66
C VAL A 79 -2.26 -6.24 -2.24
N TRP A 80 -3.31 -6.62 -1.53
CA TRP A 80 -3.54 -6.16 -0.16
C TRP A 80 -4.30 -7.17 0.68
N GLU A 81 -4.18 -7.02 1.99
CA GLU A 81 -4.96 -7.78 2.97
C GLU A 81 -5.92 -6.85 3.74
N THR A 82 -7.18 -7.26 3.83
CA THR A 82 -8.14 -6.65 4.75
C THR A 82 -8.26 -7.45 6.03
N GLY A 83 -8.34 -6.76 7.16
CA GLY A 83 -8.67 -7.33 8.47
C GLY A 83 -9.74 -6.52 9.20
N LEU A 84 -10.08 -6.94 10.42
CA LEU A 84 -10.97 -6.16 11.28
C LEU A 84 -10.40 -4.77 11.54
N GLY A 85 -11.25 -3.76 11.37
CA GLY A 85 -10.92 -2.37 11.68
C GLY A 85 -10.80 -2.11 13.17
N THR A 86 -11.68 -2.74 13.96
CA THR A 86 -11.73 -2.58 15.41
C THR A 86 -12.07 -3.91 16.09
N GLU A 87 -11.75 -4.04 17.38
CA GLU A 87 -12.17 -5.22 18.16
C GLU A 87 -13.69 -5.31 18.32
N ALA A 88 -14.39 -4.17 18.24
CA ALA A 88 -15.85 -4.12 18.33
C ALA A 88 -16.55 -4.79 17.14
N ASP A 89 -15.87 -4.88 16.00
CA ASP A 89 -16.37 -5.57 14.80
C ASP A 89 -16.10 -7.09 14.83
N SER A 90 -15.50 -7.60 15.90
CA SER A 90 -15.19 -9.02 16.04
C SER A 90 -16.45 -9.88 16.13
N PRO A 91 -16.56 -10.95 15.32
CA PRO A 91 -17.63 -11.93 15.48
C PRO A 91 -17.41 -12.85 16.69
N PHE A 92 -16.23 -12.79 17.32
CA PHE A 92 -15.89 -13.57 18.51
C PHE A 92 -15.88 -12.68 19.76
N PRO A 93 -16.28 -13.20 20.93
CA PRO A 93 -16.17 -12.46 22.19
C PRO A 93 -14.74 -12.00 22.45
N VAL A 94 -14.56 -10.70 22.67
CA VAL A 94 -13.25 -10.13 23.03
C VAL A 94 -12.93 -10.54 24.47
N PRO A 95 -11.79 -11.19 24.74
CA PRO A 95 -11.40 -11.52 26.11
C PRO A 95 -11.28 -10.27 26.96
N THR A 96 -11.89 -10.28 28.14
CA THR A 96 -11.91 -9.12 29.04
C THR A 96 -10.73 -9.19 30.02
N PRO A 97 -10.02 -8.07 30.27
CA PRO A 97 -9.02 -8.02 31.32
C PRO A 97 -9.59 -8.47 32.67
N PRO A 98 -8.90 -9.36 33.40
CA PRO A 98 -9.37 -9.82 34.70
C PRO A 98 -9.26 -8.69 35.73
N ASN A 99 -10.19 -8.64 36.69
CA ASN A 99 -9.97 -7.84 37.89
C ASN A 99 -8.86 -8.49 38.74
N LEU A 100 -7.84 -7.71 39.07
CA LEU A 100 -6.67 -8.14 39.85
C LEU A 100 -6.63 -7.55 41.27
N ASP A 101 -7.58 -6.69 41.61
CA ASP A 101 -7.58 -5.95 42.85
C ASP A 101 -7.69 -6.88 44.05
N ASN A 102 -6.87 -6.60 45.07
CA ASN A 102 -6.82 -7.34 46.33
C ASN A 102 -6.55 -8.84 46.19
N LEU A 103 -5.97 -9.30 45.07
CA LEU A 103 -5.59 -10.69 44.89
C LEU A 103 -4.15 -10.98 45.37
N PRO A 104 -3.89 -12.18 45.92
CA PRO A 104 -2.54 -12.69 46.09
C PRO A 104 -1.77 -12.67 44.75
N ARG A 105 -0.46 -12.40 44.82
CA ARG A 105 0.37 -12.20 43.61
C ARG A 105 0.37 -13.39 42.66
N ASP A 106 0.38 -14.61 43.18
CA ASP A 106 0.32 -15.86 42.42
C ASP A 106 -1.02 -16.02 41.69
N VAL A 107 -2.13 -15.70 42.36
CA VAL A 107 -3.47 -15.71 41.76
C VAL A 107 -3.59 -14.65 40.66
N ALA A 108 -3.15 -13.42 40.92
CA ALA A 108 -3.13 -12.35 39.93
C ALA A 108 -2.28 -12.74 38.70
N ARG A 109 -1.12 -13.37 38.92
CA ARG A 109 -0.27 -13.87 37.84
C ARG A 109 -0.94 -14.97 37.02
N ALA A 110 -1.63 -15.90 37.67
CA ALA A 110 -2.36 -16.97 36.98
C ALA A 110 -3.49 -16.39 36.11
N LYS A 111 -4.29 -15.46 36.65
CA LYS A 111 -5.36 -14.78 35.90
C LYS A 111 -4.82 -14.01 34.69
N ASN A 112 -3.73 -13.26 34.86
CA ASN A 112 -3.10 -12.55 33.74
C ASN A 112 -2.57 -13.50 32.66
N ARG A 113 -2.00 -14.65 33.07
CA ARG A 113 -1.55 -15.68 32.12
C ARG A 113 -2.71 -16.25 31.32
N GLN A 114 -3.82 -16.55 31.99
CA GLN A 114 -5.03 -17.03 31.34
C GLN A 114 -5.55 -15.99 30.33
N TYR A 115 -5.73 -14.74 30.76
CA TYR A 115 -6.14 -13.64 29.87
C TYR A 115 -5.20 -13.48 28.66
N PHE A 116 -3.89 -13.57 28.86
CA PHE A 116 -2.93 -13.53 27.75
C PHE A 116 -3.16 -14.69 26.76
N ASN A 117 -3.34 -15.92 27.25
CA ASN A 117 -3.60 -17.09 26.40
C ASN A 117 -4.93 -16.93 25.64
N ASP A 118 -6.00 -16.52 26.32
CA ASP A 118 -7.32 -16.29 25.71
C ASP A 118 -7.22 -15.21 24.63
N ARG A 119 -6.45 -14.14 24.88
CA ARG A 119 -6.16 -13.09 23.88
C ARG A 119 -5.40 -13.63 22.68
N GLN A 120 -4.38 -14.47 22.87
CA GLN A 120 -3.66 -15.08 21.75
C GLN A 120 -4.56 -15.96 20.90
N GLU A 121 -5.38 -16.81 21.51
CA GLU A 121 -6.35 -17.65 20.78
C GLU A 121 -7.37 -16.80 20.01
N TRP A 122 -7.87 -15.73 20.64
CA TRP A 122 -8.76 -14.78 19.98
C TRP A 122 -8.05 -14.12 18.79
N PHE A 123 -6.83 -13.62 18.94
CA PHE A 123 -6.08 -13.01 17.83
C PHE A 123 -5.88 -13.98 16.66
N LEU A 124 -5.61 -15.26 16.92
CA LEU A 124 -5.52 -16.28 15.88
C LEU A 124 -6.84 -16.46 15.13
N LYS A 125 -7.98 -16.48 15.85
CA LYS A 125 -9.31 -16.56 15.24
C LYS A 125 -9.58 -15.34 14.36
N ILE A 126 -9.25 -14.14 14.83
CA ILE A 126 -9.42 -12.89 14.06
C ILE A 126 -8.53 -12.87 12.83
N LYS A 127 -7.26 -13.26 12.96
CA LYS A 127 -6.31 -13.32 11.84
C LYS A 127 -6.79 -14.26 10.74
N ASN A 128 -7.48 -15.34 11.09
CA ASN A 128 -8.07 -16.28 10.11
C ASN A 128 -9.28 -15.69 9.36
N LEU A 129 -9.82 -14.54 9.79
CA LEU A 129 -10.86 -13.81 9.05
C LEU A 129 -10.27 -12.84 8.02
N ASN A 130 -8.95 -12.60 8.05
CA ASN A 130 -8.31 -11.72 7.10
C ASN A 130 -8.50 -12.25 5.67
N LYS A 131 -8.63 -11.32 4.72
CA LYS A 131 -8.86 -11.64 3.33
C LYS A 131 -7.80 -11.01 2.45
N GLN A 132 -7.22 -11.82 1.58
CA GLN A 132 -6.25 -11.41 0.57
C GLN A 132 -6.96 -10.99 -0.71
N HIS A 133 -6.46 -9.92 -1.33
CA HIS A 133 -7.03 -9.32 -2.53
C HIS A 133 -5.95 -8.96 -3.53
N SER A 134 -6.34 -8.91 -4.81
CA SER A 134 -5.47 -8.51 -5.90
C SER A 134 -6.29 -7.85 -7.00
N ARG A 135 -5.81 -6.71 -7.52
CA ARG A 135 -6.41 -6.00 -8.65
C ARG A 135 -5.33 -5.46 -9.56
N ILE A 136 -5.61 -5.50 -10.86
CA ILE A 136 -4.85 -4.79 -11.87
C ILE A 136 -5.76 -3.66 -12.35
N VAL A 137 -5.30 -2.42 -12.22
CA VAL A 137 -6.05 -1.25 -12.65
C VAL A 137 -5.22 -0.38 -13.58
N PRO A 138 -5.85 0.35 -14.53
CA PRO A 138 -5.16 1.31 -15.36
C PRO A 138 -4.45 2.36 -14.51
N LEU A 139 -3.23 2.74 -14.89
CA LEU A 139 -2.54 3.88 -14.30
C LEU A 139 -3.03 5.16 -15.00
N PRO A 140 -3.70 6.10 -14.31
CA PRO A 140 -4.20 7.31 -14.94
C PRO A 140 -3.10 8.11 -15.62
N ALA A 141 -3.47 8.83 -16.67
CA ALA A 141 -2.53 9.65 -17.43
C ALA A 141 -1.83 10.69 -16.55
N TYR A 142 -0.53 10.83 -16.76
CA TYR A 142 0.28 11.92 -16.25
C TYR A 142 1.11 12.49 -17.40
N THR A 143 1.54 13.75 -17.27
CA THR A 143 2.35 14.41 -18.28
C THR A 143 3.69 13.68 -18.41
N SER A 144 3.98 13.12 -19.58
CA SER A 144 5.27 12.50 -19.89
C SER A 144 6.41 13.50 -19.70
N GLY A 145 7.42 13.13 -18.92
CA GLY A 145 8.51 14.03 -18.49
C GLY A 145 8.09 15.09 -17.45
N GLY A 146 6.84 15.09 -16.98
CA GLY A 146 6.35 15.93 -15.88
C GLY A 146 6.67 15.34 -14.51
N LYS A 147 6.46 16.14 -13.45
CA LYS A 147 6.69 15.71 -12.06
C LYS A 147 5.58 14.75 -11.60
N THR A 148 5.96 13.55 -11.20
CA THR A 148 5.15 12.63 -10.38
C THR A 148 5.67 12.65 -8.95
N CYS A 149 4.79 12.48 -7.95
CA CYS A 149 5.19 12.53 -6.53
C CYS A 149 5.15 11.18 -5.81
N GLY A 150 4.75 10.11 -6.50
CA GLY A 150 4.57 8.78 -5.95
C GLY A 150 3.36 8.10 -6.56
N ILE A 151 2.76 7.16 -5.82
CA ILE A 151 1.45 6.60 -6.13
C ILE A 151 0.60 6.53 -4.87
N THR A 152 -0.63 7.01 -4.95
CA THR A 152 -1.64 6.87 -3.88
C THR A 152 -2.68 5.84 -4.30
N ILE A 153 -2.95 4.86 -3.44
CA ILE A 153 -3.97 3.83 -3.64
C ILE A 153 -5.21 4.18 -2.81
N HIS A 154 -6.35 4.34 -3.46
CA HIS A 154 -7.64 4.50 -2.80
C HIS A 154 -8.31 3.13 -2.70
N PHE A 155 -8.42 2.60 -1.49
CA PHE A 155 -9.17 1.38 -1.23
C PHE A 155 -10.66 1.72 -1.09
N MET A 156 -11.47 1.21 -2.00
CA MET A 156 -12.89 1.52 -2.10
C MET A 156 -13.73 0.35 -1.58
N PRO A 157 -15.00 0.56 -1.22
CA PRO A 157 -15.92 -0.53 -0.93
C PRO A 157 -16.00 -1.57 -2.07
N CYS A 158 -16.46 -2.79 -1.77
CA CYS A 158 -16.54 -3.87 -2.74
C CYS A 158 -15.21 -4.35 -3.33
N ASP A 159 -14.12 -4.27 -2.56
CA ASP A 159 -12.79 -4.70 -2.97
C ASP A 159 -12.33 -4.03 -4.29
N GLN A 160 -12.77 -2.79 -4.52
CA GLN A 160 -12.37 -1.96 -5.66
C GLN A 160 -11.24 -1.02 -5.24
N ILE A 161 -10.46 -0.56 -6.22
CA ILE A 161 -9.40 0.41 -5.99
C ILE A 161 -9.39 1.50 -7.06
N LYS A 162 -8.89 2.68 -6.69
CA LYS A 162 -8.45 3.73 -7.62
C LYS A 162 -7.01 4.08 -7.31
N VAL A 163 -6.27 4.58 -8.28
CA VAL A 163 -4.87 4.97 -8.10
C VAL A 163 -4.61 6.34 -8.69
N THR A 164 -3.62 7.05 -8.19
CA THR A 164 -3.17 8.32 -8.77
C THR A 164 -1.70 8.56 -8.50
N THR A 165 -1.03 9.29 -9.39
CA THR A 165 0.35 9.78 -9.22
C THR A 165 0.41 11.30 -8.97
N SER A 166 -0.74 11.87 -8.59
CA SER A 166 -0.92 13.28 -8.28
C SER A 166 0.09 13.78 -7.24
N CYS A 167 0.59 15.00 -7.45
CA CYS A 167 1.39 15.72 -6.47
C CYS A 167 0.56 16.54 -5.47
N TYR A 168 -0.76 16.64 -5.67
CA TYR A 168 -1.67 17.20 -4.68
C TYR A 168 -2.00 16.14 -3.63
N GLU A 169 -2.30 16.60 -2.41
CA GLU A 169 -2.83 15.75 -1.34
C GLU A 169 -4.34 15.53 -1.49
N TYR A 170 -4.83 14.43 -0.93
CA TYR A 170 -6.27 14.12 -0.93
C TYR A 170 -7.07 15.22 -0.19
N GLY A 171 -8.18 15.64 -0.80
CA GLY A 171 -8.98 16.78 -0.35
C GLY A 171 -8.65 18.11 -1.05
N HIS A 172 -7.48 18.23 -1.70
CA HIS A 172 -7.16 19.43 -2.49
C HIS A 172 -8.09 19.58 -3.71
N PRO A 173 -8.48 20.82 -4.11
CA PRO A 173 -9.35 21.05 -5.26
C PRO A 173 -8.88 20.40 -6.57
N ASN A 174 -7.57 20.30 -6.77
CA ASN A 174 -6.97 19.68 -7.96
C ASN A 174 -6.64 18.18 -7.81
N TYR A 175 -6.94 17.56 -6.67
CA TYR A 175 -6.73 16.12 -6.49
C TYR A 175 -7.73 15.32 -7.34
N PRO A 176 -7.34 14.28 -8.09
CA PRO A 176 -8.21 13.67 -9.09
C PRO A 176 -9.33 12.78 -8.54
N ILE A 177 -9.21 12.27 -7.30
CA ILE A 177 -10.20 11.37 -6.68
C ILE A 177 -10.98 12.17 -5.63
N LYS A 178 -12.32 12.21 -5.75
CA LYS A 178 -13.19 13.13 -4.99
C LYS A 178 -14.17 12.43 -4.05
N GLU A 179 -14.22 11.12 -4.11
CA GLU A 179 -15.06 10.30 -3.24
C GLU A 179 -14.75 10.59 -1.77
N PRO A 180 -15.78 10.67 -0.91
CA PRO A 180 -15.60 11.01 0.49
C PRO A 180 -14.91 9.88 1.26
N ILE A 181 -14.18 10.22 2.32
CA ILE A 181 -13.45 9.23 3.14
C ILE A 181 -14.37 8.16 3.74
N HIS A 182 -15.57 8.54 4.18
CA HIS A 182 -16.56 7.61 4.72
C HIS A 182 -17.53 7.17 3.62
N MET A 183 -17.20 6.08 2.93
CA MET A 183 -18.10 5.45 1.98
C MET A 183 -18.88 4.31 2.62
N LYS A 184 -20.19 4.25 2.34
CA LYS A 184 -21.01 3.09 2.69
C LYS A 184 -20.78 1.98 1.66
N GLU A 185 -20.48 0.79 2.14
CA GLU A 185 -20.45 -0.39 1.29
C GLU A 185 -21.89 -0.78 0.89
N PRO A 186 -22.17 -0.95 -0.42
CA PRO A 186 -23.50 -1.36 -0.86
C PRO A 186 -23.79 -2.80 -0.40
N ALA A 187 -25.07 -3.13 -0.21
CA ALA A 187 -25.51 -4.46 0.22
C ALA A 187 -25.13 -5.57 -0.77
N VAL A 188 -25.02 -5.22 -2.05
CA VAL A 188 -24.58 -6.12 -3.12
C VAL A 188 -23.46 -5.44 -3.88
N CYS A 189 -22.33 -6.13 -3.99
CA CYS A 189 -21.22 -5.72 -4.83
C CYS A 189 -21.38 -6.33 -6.22
N THR A 190 -21.57 -5.49 -7.23
CA THR A 190 -21.40 -5.91 -8.63
C THR A 190 -19.92 -6.14 -8.87
N ARG A 191 -19.53 -7.40 -9.04
CA ARG A 191 -18.15 -7.82 -9.33
C ARG A 191 -17.93 -7.99 -10.82
#